data_AF-X0UTE9-F1
#
_entry.id   AF-X0UTE9-F1
#
_cell.length_a   1.000
_cell.length_b   1.000
_cell.length_c   1.000
_cell.angle_alpha   90.00
_cell.angle_beta   90.00
_cell.angle_gamma   90.00
#
_symmetry.space_group_name_H-M   'P 1'
#
loop_
_entity.id
_entity.type
_entity.pdbx_description
1 polymer ?
#
loop_
_entity_poly.entity_id
_entity_poly.type
_entity_poly.pdbx_seq_one_letter_code
_entity_poly.pdbx_strand_id
1 'polypeptide(L)'
;MISVEQALGKILAYVDILEEEEKPILDCLGQVLAEDIYSGIDVPPLDNTAMDGYAVRSRDTRGASRESPRFLSVIGMVAAGS
;
A
#
# COMPACT_ATOMS: atom_id res chain seq x y z
N MET A 1 31.54 -42.98 -3.37
CA MET A 1 30.38 -42.29 -3.98
C MET A 1 29.92 -41.24 -2.98
N ILE A 2 29.71 -39.99 -3.39
CA ILE A 2 29.19 -38.95 -2.49
C ILE A 2 27.66 -38.99 -2.49
N SER A 3 27.03 -38.52 -1.41
CA SER A 3 25.56 -38.37 -1.37
C SER A 3 25.10 -37.22 -2.27
N VAL A 4 23.80 -37.15 -2.54
CA VAL A 4 23.19 -36.08 -3.33
C VAL A 4 23.41 -34.72 -2.65
N GLU A 5 23.28 -34.65 -1.32
CA GLU A 5 23.48 -33.44 -0.52
C GLU A 5 24.93 -32.98 -0.56
N GLN A 6 25.88 -33.92 -0.50
CA GLN A 6 27.30 -33.62 -0.63
C GLN A 6 27.64 -33.09 -2.03
N ALA A 7 27.02 -33.64 -3.08
CA ALA A 7 27.19 -33.15 -4.44
C ALA A 7 26.60 -31.75 -4.61
N LEU A 8 25.37 -31.52 -4.11
CA LEU A 8 24.70 -30.23 -4.16
C LEU A 8 25.51 -29.15 -3.43
N GLY A 9 25.96 -29.43 -2.21
CA GLY A 9 26.76 -28.48 -1.44
C GLY A 9 28.07 -28.11 -2.13
N LYS A 10 28.73 -29.07 -2.79
CA LYS A 10 29.93 -28.79 -3.59
C LYS A 10 29.62 -27.92 -4.81
N ILE A 11 28.51 -28.18 -5.51
CA ILE A 11 28.12 -27.38 -6.68
C ILE A 11 27.81 -25.94 -6.27
N LEU A 12 27.01 -25.75 -5.22
CA LEU A 12 26.65 -24.42 -4.72
C LEU A 12 27.86 -23.64 -4.21
N ALA A 13 28.90 -24.31 -3.71
CA ALA A 13 30.14 -23.67 -3.27
C ALA A 13 30.99 -23.06 -4.40
N TYR A 14 30.67 -23.34 -5.67
CA TYR A 14 31.33 -22.71 -6.84
C TYR A 14 30.51 -21.57 -7.45
N VAL A 15 29.34 -21.25 -6.88
CA VAL A 15 28.46 -20.22 -7.41
C VAL A 15 28.41 -19.05 -6.43
N ASP A 16 28.79 -17.88 -6.92
CA ASP A 16 28.66 -16.63 -6.18
C ASP A 16 27.29 -15.99 -6.41
N ILE A 17 26.83 -15.22 -5.44
CA ILE A 17 25.66 -14.36 -5.59
C ILE A 17 26.04 -13.25 -6.58
N LEU A 18 25.18 -12.99 -7.56
CA LEU A 18 25.40 -11.93 -8.53
C LEU A 18 25.21 -10.54 -7.89
N GLU A 19 25.84 -9.53 -8.49
CA GLU A 19 25.59 -8.14 -8.11
C GLU A 19 24.14 -7.75 -8.38
N GLU A 20 23.62 -6.83 -7.58
CA GLU A 20 22.31 -6.24 -7.78
C GLU A 20 22.29 -5.33 -9.01
N GLU A 21 21.12 -5.19 -9.62
CA GLU A 21 20.90 -4.30 -10.74
C GLU A 21 19.58 -3.56 -10.58
N GLU A 22 19.55 -2.30 -10.99
CA GLU A 22 18.31 -1.52 -11.06
C GLU A 22 17.61 -1.78 -12.40
N LYS A 23 16.32 -2.13 -12.33
CA LYS A 23 15.48 -2.37 -13.49
C LYS A 23 14.15 -1.63 -13.38
N PRO A 24 13.54 -1.21 -14.51
CA PRO A 24 12.17 -0.70 -14.51
C PRO A 24 11.21 -1.74 -13.93
N ILE A 25 10.23 -1.29 -13.13
CA ILE A 25 9.30 -2.18 -12.41
C ILE A 25 8.56 -3.19 -13.32
N LEU A 26 8.31 -2.81 -14.58
CA LEU A 26 7.63 -3.66 -15.56
C LEU A 26 8.51 -4.82 -16.06
N ASP A 27 9.82 -4.71 -15.90
CA ASP A 27 10.81 -5.74 -16.28
C ASP A 27 11.22 -6.62 -15.09
N CYS A 28 10.72 -6.32 -13.88
CA CYS A 28 11.09 -7.01 -12.64
C CYS A 28 10.28 -8.28 -12.37
N LEU A 29 9.25 -8.60 -13.15
CA LEU A 29 8.43 -9.79 -12.92
C LEU A 29 9.27 -11.08 -13.03
N GLY A 30 9.32 -11.86 -11.94
CA GLY A 30 10.10 -13.09 -11.85
C GLY A 30 11.54 -12.91 -11.37
N GLN A 31 11.98 -11.68 -11.10
CA GLN A 31 13.26 -11.39 -10.45
C GLN A 31 13.19 -11.63 -8.94
N VAL A 32 14.37 -11.67 -8.30
CA VAL A 32 14.52 -11.75 -6.83
C VAL A 32 14.92 -10.36 -6.31
N LEU A 33 14.29 -9.90 -5.24
CA LEU A 33 14.67 -8.63 -4.59
C LEU A 33 16.08 -8.74 -4.00
N ALA A 34 16.89 -7.72 -4.22
CA ALA A 34 18.23 -7.62 -3.62
C ALA A 34 18.16 -7.28 -2.12
N GLU A 35 17.16 -6.48 -1.73
CA GLU A 35 16.94 -6.05 -0.35
C GLU A 35 15.44 -5.90 -0.01
N ASP A 36 15.15 -5.71 1.27
CA ASP A 36 13.79 -5.43 1.75
C ASP A 36 13.31 -4.05 1.26
N ILE A 37 12.04 -3.98 0.82
CA ILE A 37 11.42 -2.74 0.35
C ILE A 37 10.38 -2.25 1.36
N TYR A 38 10.53 -1.01 1.82
CA TYR A 38 9.61 -0.35 2.75
C TYR A 38 8.88 0.80 2.05
N SER A 39 7.61 1.05 2.42
CA SER A 39 6.86 2.17 1.86
C SER A 39 7.46 3.50 2.32
N GLY A 40 7.75 4.39 1.37
CA GLY A 40 8.16 5.76 1.67
C GLY A 40 6.99 6.71 1.98
N ILE A 41 5.75 6.24 1.86
CA ILE A 41 4.52 7.04 2.04
C ILE A 41 3.41 6.23 2.72
N ASP A 42 2.47 6.93 3.33
CA ASP A 42 1.18 6.35 3.72
C ASP A 42 0.29 6.17 2.49
N VAL A 43 -0.51 5.10 2.50
CA VAL A 43 -1.51 4.81 1.46
C VAL A 43 -2.85 4.51 2.13
N PRO A 44 -3.85 5.41 2.04
CA PRO A 44 -3.85 6.68 1.30
C PRO A 44 -2.96 7.76 1.96
N PRO A 45 -2.41 8.71 1.19
CA PRO A 45 -1.53 9.75 1.75
C PRO A 45 -2.27 10.83 2.54
N LEU A 46 -3.60 10.91 2.41
CA LEU A 46 -4.47 11.88 3.06
C LEU A 46 -5.83 11.23 3.36
N ASP A 47 -6.56 11.80 4.32
CA ASP A 47 -7.95 11.42 4.58
C ASP A 47 -8.81 11.64 3.33
N ASN A 48 -9.48 10.60 2.85
CA ASN A 48 -10.40 10.65 1.72
C ASN A 48 -11.74 9.96 2.07
N THR A 49 -12.76 10.19 1.23
CA THR A 49 -14.04 9.50 1.39
C THR A 49 -14.04 8.20 0.60
N ALA A 50 -14.53 7.12 1.20
CA ALA A 50 -14.73 5.84 0.51
C ALA A 50 -16.05 5.82 -0.31
N MET A 51 -16.90 6.82 -0.11
CA MET A 51 -18.23 6.91 -0.71
C MET A 51 -18.60 8.37 -1.01
N ASP A 52 -19.60 8.53 -1.86
CA ASP A 52 -20.27 9.81 -2.05
C ASP A 52 -21.08 10.18 -0.80
N GLY A 53 -21.02 11.46 -0.41
CA GLY A 53 -21.74 11.94 0.77
C GLY A 53 -21.42 13.38 1.14
N TYR A 54 -21.72 13.74 2.38
CA TYR A 54 -21.47 15.07 2.93
C TYR A 54 -20.44 14.98 4.05
N ALA A 55 -19.33 15.71 3.90
CA ALA A 55 -18.39 15.92 4.98
C ALA A 55 -19.04 16.82 6.05
N VAL A 56 -19.23 16.28 7.25
CA VAL A 56 -19.83 17.00 8.37
C VAL A 56 -18.92 16.93 9.60
N ARG A 57 -19.03 17.92 10.48
CA ARG A 57 -18.40 17.82 11.80
C ARG A 57 -19.25 16.89 12.66
N SER A 58 -18.66 15.81 13.16
CA SER A 58 -19.36 14.82 14.01
C SER A 58 -20.11 15.45 15.20
N ARG A 59 -19.62 16.55 15.76
CA ARG A 59 -20.27 17.24 16.88
C ARG A 59 -21.62 17.88 16.50
N ASP A 60 -21.79 18.31 15.24
CA ASP A 60 -22.98 19.04 14.78
C ASP A 60 -24.16 18.09 14.54
N THR A 61 -23.91 16.78 14.45
CA THR A 61 -24.95 15.75 14.32
C THR A 61 -25.39 15.17 15.67
N ARG A 62 -24.81 15.63 16.79
CA ARG A 62 -25.11 15.09 18.12
C ARG A 62 -26.58 15.32 18.52
N GLY A 63 -27.23 14.25 18.95
CA GLY A 63 -28.65 14.27 19.35
C GLY A 63 -29.62 14.39 18.16
N ALA A 64 -29.15 14.25 16.93
CA ALA A 64 -30.05 14.10 15.77
C ALA A 64 -30.83 12.79 15.90
N SER A 65 -32.14 12.86 15.73
CA SER A 65 -33.01 11.69 15.62
C SER A 65 -33.99 11.88 14.46
N ARG A 66 -34.84 10.89 14.20
CA ARG A 66 -35.90 11.01 13.18
C ARG A 66 -36.95 12.06 13.59
N GLU A 67 -37.20 12.19 14.89
CA GLU A 67 -38.17 13.12 15.48
C GLU A 67 -37.60 14.54 15.65
N SER A 68 -36.27 14.64 15.82
CA SER A 68 -35.55 15.91 15.95
C SER A 68 -34.31 15.94 15.04
N PRO A 69 -34.49 16.10 13.71
CA PRO A 69 -33.38 16.14 12.77
C PRO A 69 -32.54 17.41 12.92
N ARG A 70 -31.25 17.31 12.58
CA ARG A 70 -30.35 18.45 12.46
C ARG A 70 -30.25 18.87 11.00
N PHE A 71 -30.53 20.13 10.71
CA PHE A 71 -30.39 20.70 9.37
C PHE A 71 -29.03 21.39 9.24
N LEU A 72 -28.27 21.01 8.22
CA LEU A 72 -26.97 21.58 7.89
C LEU A 72 -27.02 22.19 6.48
N SER A 73 -26.25 23.25 6.25
CA SER A 73 -26.13 23.88 4.94
C SER A 73 -24.92 23.32 4.19
N VAL A 74 -25.12 22.97 2.92
CA VAL A 74 -24.02 22.61 2.02
C VAL A 74 -23.31 23.89 1.60
N ILE A 75 -22.03 24.01 1.95
CA ILE A 75 -21.24 25.23 1.68
C ILE A 75 -20.23 25.07 0.54
N GLY A 76 -20.06 23.86 0.02
CA GLY A 76 -19.08 23.56 -1.01
C GLY A 76 -19.09 22.09 -1.39
N MET A 77 -18.18 21.73 -2.30
CA MET A 77 -17.97 20.38 -2.81
C MET A 77 -16.46 20.17 -2.99
N VAL A 78 -16.00 18.96 -2.66
CA VAL A 78 -14.61 18.52 -2.88
C VAL A 78 -14.68 17.33 -3.83
N ALA A 79 -13.95 17.41 -4.94
CA ALA A 79 -13.93 16.36 -5.96
C ALA A 79 -12.67 15.50 -5.81
N ALA A 80 -12.63 14.36 -6.50
CA ALA A 80 -11.41 13.57 -6.55
C ALA A 80 -10.27 14.41 -7.17
N GLY A 81 -9.16 14.53 -6.45
CA GLY A 81 -7.95 15.23 -6.91
C GLY A 81 -8.02 16.76 -6.90
N SER A 82 -9.01 17.36 -6.23
CA SER A 82 -9.14 18.83 -6.09
C SER A 82 -8.26 19.44 -5.00
#